data_AF-A0A1B6L8G1-F1
#
_entry.id   AF-A0A1B6L8G1-F1
#
_cell.length_a   1.000
_cell.length_b   1.000
_cell.length_c   1.000
_cell.angle_alpha   90.00
_cell.angle_beta   90.00
_cell.angle_gamma   90.00
#
_symmetry.space_group_name_H-M   'P 1'
#
loop_
_entity.id
_entity.type
_entity.pdbx_description
1 polymer ?
#
loop_
_entity_poly.entity_id
_entity_poly.type
_entity_poly.pdbx_seq_one_letter_code
_entity_poly.pdbx_strand_id
1 'polypeptide(L)'
;SALEFLFFAVFGQTTPDNLKVKDTSQPEWTLYLFKFVFGIYMLVSVVVLINLLIAMMSDTYQRIQAQSDIEWKFGLAKLIRNMHRTTTTPSPINLITTWLMYLLRICKHKMMQRKRPSLVQMMGLQSRSRVSARTKMGAKWLAK
;
A
#
# COMPACT_ATOMS: atom_id res chain seq x y z
N SER A 1 -19.60 38.70 6.04
CA SER A 1 -20.54 38.85 4.92
C SER A 1 -19.94 39.58 3.71
N ALA A 2 -19.35 40.78 3.83
CA ALA A 2 -18.85 41.53 2.65
C ALA A 2 -17.68 40.85 1.90
N LEU A 3 -16.72 40.26 2.61
CA LEU A 3 -15.59 39.53 2.00
C LEU A 3 -16.04 38.31 1.20
N GLU A 4 -17.08 37.63 1.67
CA GLU A 4 -17.66 36.45 1.00
C GLU A 4 -18.26 36.83 -0.35
N PHE A 5 -19.01 37.92 -0.43
CA PHE A 5 -19.51 38.47 -1.69
C PHE A 5 -18.37 38.92 -2.63
N LEU A 6 -17.29 39.50 -2.10
CA LEU A 6 -16.12 39.86 -2.93
C LEU A 6 -15.37 38.62 -3.44
N PHE A 7 -15.30 37.54 -2.65
CA PHE A 7 -14.75 36.26 -3.06
C PHE A 7 -15.60 35.63 -4.17
N PHE A 8 -16.93 35.57 -3.99
CA PHE A 8 -17.85 35.06 -5.01
C PHE A 8 -17.93 35.96 -6.25
N ALA A 9 -17.60 37.24 -6.14
CA ALA A 9 -17.45 38.13 -7.29
C ALA A 9 -16.36 37.64 -8.25
N VAL A 10 -15.25 37.07 -7.75
CA VAL A 10 -14.17 36.52 -8.60
C VAL A 10 -14.69 35.39 -9.50
N PHE A 11 -15.68 34.62 -9.03
CA PHE A 11 -16.35 33.58 -9.81
C PHE A 11 -17.52 34.10 -10.66
N GLY A 12 -17.75 35.42 -10.69
CA GLY A 12 -18.84 36.05 -11.44
C GLY A 12 -20.22 35.92 -10.78
N GLN A 13 -20.29 35.50 -9.52
CA GLN A 13 -21.56 35.22 -8.81
C GLN A 13 -22.10 36.43 -8.02
N THR A 14 -21.40 37.56 -8.00
CA THR A 14 -21.83 38.76 -7.25
C THR A 14 -21.87 39.97 -8.18
N THR A 15 -23.01 40.65 -8.20
CA THR A 15 -23.17 41.93 -8.89
C THR A 15 -22.99 43.10 -7.93
N PRO A 16 -22.61 44.31 -8.43
CA PRO A 16 -22.45 45.50 -7.60
C PRO A 16 -23.69 45.85 -6.78
N ASP A 17 -24.88 45.44 -7.23
CA ASP A 17 -26.15 45.75 -6.57
C ASP A 17 -26.43 44.87 -5.35
N ASN A 18 -25.82 43.68 -5.27
CA ASN A 18 -25.92 42.80 -4.10
C ASN A 18 -25.07 43.30 -2.91
N LEU A 19 -24.02 44.08 -3.19
CA LEU A 19 -23.11 44.64 -2.20
C LEU A 19 -23.57 46.01 -1.67
N LYS A 20 -24.54 46.64 -2.34
CA LYS A 20 -25.11 47.92 -1.90
C LYS A 20 -25.99 47.67 -0.68
N VAL A 21 -25.65 48.31 0.43
CA VAL A 21 -26.55 48.40 1.59
C VAL A 21 -27.74 49.26 1.16
N LYS A 22 -28.94 48.67 1.21
CA LYS A 22 -30.20 49.28 0.80
C LYS A 22 -30.71 50.28 1.86
N ASP A 23 -29.85 51.21 2.30
CA ASP A 23 -30.20 52.25 3.27
C ASP A 23 -30.26 53.65 2.62
N THR A 24 -31.29 54.39 3.03
CA THR A 24 -32.05 55.42 2.30
C THR A 24 -31.39 56.81 2.19
N SER A 25 -30.07 56.99 2.28
CA SER A 25 -29.47 58.34 2.15
C SER A 25 -27.99 58.35 1.69
N GLN A 26 -27.66 57.62 0.63
CA GLN A 26 -26.32 57.72 0.02
C GLN A 26 -26.32 58.71 -1.15
N PRO A 27 -25.33 59.62 -1.23
CA PRO A 27 -25.21 60.51 -2.38
C PRO A 27 -24.77 59.74 -3.63
N GLU A 28 -25.26 60.16 -4.79
CA GLU A 28 -25.05 59.49 -6.10
C GLU A 28 -23.56 59.27 -6.44
N TRP A 29 -22.66 60.16 -6.02
CA TRP A 29 -21.22 60.02 -6.28
C TRP A 29 -20.63 58.75 -5.65
N THR A 30 -21.16 58.31 -4.51
CA THR A 30 -20.71 57.09 -3.83
C THR A 30 -21.03 55.85 -4.67
N LEU A 31 -22.14 55.85 -5.41
CA LEU A 31 -22.51 54.75 -6.31
C LEU A 31 -21.53 54.62 -7.49
N TYR A 32 -21.12 55.75 -8.06
CA TYR A 32 -20.11 55.77 -9.13
C TYR A 32 -18.75 55.30 -8.62
N LEU A 33 -18.32 55.79 -7.45
CA LEU A 33 -17.07 55.38 -6.83
C LEU A 33 -17.08 53.90 -6.48
N PHE A 34 -18.18 53.38 -5.96
CA PHE A 34 -18.33 51.95 -5.65
C PHE A 34 -18.21 51.08 -6.91
N LYS A 35 -18.93 51.43 -7.98
CA LYS A 35 -18.83 50.73 -9.27
C LYS A 35 -17.41 50.78 -9.84
N PHE A 36 -16.73 51.92 -9.71
CA PHE A 36 -15.35 52.09 -10.19
C PHE A 36 -14.36 51.22 -9.41
N VAL A 37 -14.39 51.26 -8.07
CA VAL A 37 -13.53 50.44 -7.22
C VAL A 37 -13.81 48.95 -7.41
N PHE A 38 -15.09 48.56 -7.52
CA PHE A 38 -15.46 47.18 -7.82
C PHE A 38 -14.97 46.74 -9.20
N GLY A 39 -15.04 47.61 -10.21
CA GLY A 39 -14.48 47.35 -11.55
C GLY A 39 -12.97 47.13 -11.53
N ILE A 40 -12.21 47.96 -10.81
CA ILE A 40 -10.76 47.77 -10.64
C ILE A 40 -10.46 46.47 -9.89
N TYR A 41 -11.21 46.16 -8.83
CA TYR A 41 -11.06 44.90 -8.10
C TYR A 41 -11.24 43.68 -9.01
N MET A 42 -12.28 43.70 -9.85
CA MET A 42 -12.54 42.63 -10.81
C MET A 42 -11.43 42.53 -11.86
N LEU A 43 -10.93 43.65 -12.39
CA LEU A 43 -9.83 43.66 -13.35
C LEU A 43 -8.56 43.07 -12.73
N VAL A 44 -8.14 43.55 -11.57
CA VAL A 44 -6.92 43.05 -10.90
C VAL A 44 -7.08 41.59 -10.52
N SER A 45 -8.18 41.21 -9.88
CA SER A 45 -8.37 39.84 -9.39
C SER A 45 -8.57 38.83 -10.52
N VAL A 46 -9.49 39.09 -11.45
CA VAL A 46 -9.84 38.12 -12.49
C VAL A 46 -8.82 38.13 -13.62
N VAL A 47 -8.34 39.30 -14.04
CA VAL A 47 -7.46 39.39 -15.22
C VAL A 47 -5.99 39.29 -14.82
N VAL A 48 -5.55 39.94 -13.75
CA VAL A 48 -4.12 39.92 -13.40
C VAL A 48 -3.77 38.71 -12.54
N LEU A 49 -4.44 38.52 -11.40
CA LEU A 49 -4.06 37.47 -10.45
C LEU A 49 -4.29 36.06 -11.01
N ILE A 50 -5.43 35.79 -11.66
CA ILE A 50 -5.68 34.46 -12.24
C ILE A 50 -4.69 34.17 -13.37
N ASN A 51 -4.38 35.13 -14.25
CA ASN A 51 -3.42 34.89 -15.34
C ASN A 51 -2.01 34.63 -14.82
N LEU A 52 -1.59 35.37 -13.78
CA LEU A 52 -0.29 35.13 -13.15
C LEU A 52 -0.27 33.80 -12.38
N LEU A 53 -1.37 33.42 -11.74
CA LEU A 53 -1.48 32.13 -11.07
C LEU A 53 -1.40 30.99 -12.08
N ILE A 54 -2.13 31.08 -13.20
CA ILE A 54 -2.06 30.10 -14.29
C ILE A 54 -0.64 30.04 -14.85
N ALA A 55 0.03 31.18 -15.06
CA ALA A 55 1.41 31.22 -15.53
C ALA A 55 2.37 30.52 -14.56
N MET A 56 2.29 30.82 -13.26
CA MET A 56 3.11 30.17 -12.22
C MET A 56 2.81 28.67 -12.11
N MET A 57 1.53 28.28 -12.16
CA MET A 57 1.14 26.87 -12.14
C MET A 57 1.63 26.15 -13.39
N SER A 58 1.59 26.78 -14.57
CA SER A 58 2.09 26.19 -15.82
C SER A 58 3.60 25.98 -15.79
N ASP A 59 4.35 26.98 -15.34
CA ASP A 59 5.82 26.89 -15.18
C ASP A 59 6.22 25.80 -14.18
N THR A 60 5.61 25.82 -12.99
CA THR A 60 5.87 24.80 -11.97
C THR A 60 5.40 23.42 -12.40
N TYR A 61 4.29 23.30 -13.14
CA TYR A 61 3.82 22.02 -13.69
C TYR A 61 4.81 21.46 -14.71
N GLN A 62 5.31 22.26 -15.66
CA GLN A 62 6.31 21.79 -16.62
C GLN A 62 7.60 21.33 -15.93
N ARG A 63 8.07 22.07 -14.93
CA ARG A 63 9.25 21.71 -14.14
C ARG A 63 9.06 20.43 -13.34
N ILE A 64 7.93 20.29 -12.65
CA ILE A 64 7.63 19.13 -11.81
C ILE A 64 7.35 17.90 -12.68
N GLN A 65 6.57 18.02 -13.75
CA GLN A 65 6.27 16.92 -14.66
C GLN A 65 7.54 16.28 -15.23
N ALA A 66 8.51 17.08 -15.65
CA ALA A 66 9.78 16.56 -16.17
C ALA A 66 10.58 15.74 -15.14
N GLN A 67 10.57 16.15 -13.86
CA GLN A 67 11.23 15.41 -12.78
C GLN A 67 10.40 14.21 -12.32
N SER A 68 9.09 14.37 -12.18
CA SER A 68 8.15 13.33 -11.78
C SER A 68 8.04 12.20 -12.81
N ASP A 69 8.19 12.47 -14.10
CA ASP A 69 8.22 11.42 -15.13
C ASP A 69 9.45 10.52 -14.98
N ILE A 70 10.59 11.08 -14.59
CA ILE A 70 11.83 10.33 -14.35
C ILE A 70 11.69 9.52 -13.05
N GLU A 71 11.21 10.14 -11.98
CA GLU A 71 10.98 9.48 -10.70
C GLU A 71 9.92 8.37 -10.80
N TRP A 72 8.84 8.62 -11.55
CA TRP A 72 7.80 7.64 -11.83
C TRP A 72 8.37 6.44 -12.57
N LYS A 73 9.13 6.66 -13.64
CA LYS A 73 9.78 5.58 -14.40
C LYS A 73 10.78 4.80 -13.55
N PHE A 74 11.53 5.48 -12.68
CA PHE A 74 12.44 4.83 -11.73
C PHE A 74 11.68 4.02 -10.67
N GLY A 75 10.60 4.57 -10.12
CA GLY A 75 9.70 3.89 -9.19
C GLY A 75 9.06 2.66 -9.82
N LEU A 76 8.62 2.77 -11.07
CA LEU A 76 8.08 1.67 -11.86
C LEU A 76 9.13 0.59 -12.12
N ALA A 77 10.36 0.96 -12.54
CA ALA A 77 11.45 0.01 -12.73
C ALA A 77 11.81 -0.71 -11.42
N LYS A 78 11.81 0.01 -10.29
CA LYS A 78 12.03 -0.55 -8.96
C LYS A 78 10.90 -1.51 -8.56
N LEU A 79 9.65 -1.15 -8.84
CA LEU A 79 8.48 -2.00 -8.60
C LEU A 79 8.56 -3.29 -9.42
N ILE A 80 8.80 -3.18 -10.74
CA ILE A 80 8.92 -4.34 -11.64
C ILE A 80 10.09 -5.24 -11.20
N ARG A 81 11.26 -4.65 -10.91
CA ARG A 81 12.42 -5.40 -10.42
C ARG A 81 12.12 -6.12 -9.11
N ASN A 82 11.44 -5.46 -8.18
CA ASN A 82 11.05 -6.05 -6.92
C ASN A 82 10.06 -7.20 -7.15
N MET A 83 9.03 -7.00 -7.97
CA MET A 83 8.07 -8.06 -8.33
C MET A 83 8.73 -9.26 -9.01
N HIS A 84 9.74 -9.06 -9.84
CA HIS A 84 10.46 -10.18 -10.47
C HIS A 84 11.42 -10.88 -9.51
N ARG A 85 12.07 -10.15 -8.59
CA ARG A 85 12.98 -10.70 -7.57
C ARG A 85 12.24 -11.42 -6.45
N THR A 86 11.08 -10.90 -6.07
CA THR A 86 10.20 -11.52 -5.09
C THR A 86 9.18 -12.34 -5.85
N THR A 87 9.44 -13.64 -6.05
CA THR A 87 8.43 -14.62 -6.50
C THR A 87 7.36 -14.85 -5.45
N THR A 88 6.95 -13.80 -4.73
CA THR A 88 5.78 -13.81 -3.87
C THR A 88 4.58 -13.81 -4.80
N THR A 89 4.03 -15.00 -4.96
CA THR A 89 2.66 -15.24 -5.42
C THR A 89 1.76 -14.13 -4.89
N PRO A 90 0.89 -13.54 -5.73
CA PRO A 90 0.00 -12.47 -5.30
C PRO A 90 -0.74 -12.92 -4.04
N SER A 91 -0.75 -12.08 -3.00
CA SER A 91 -1.59 -12.31 -1.82
C SER A 91 -3.02 -12.28 -2.33
N PRO A 92 -3.75 -13.42 -2.40
CA PRO A 92 -4.01 -14.41 -1.33
C PRO A 92 -3.39 -15.83 -1.48
N ILE A 93 -2.61 -16.11 -2.52
CA ILE A 93 -2.07 -17.46 -2.83
C ILE A 93 -0.89 -17.86 -1.90
N ASN A 94 -0.17 -16.87 -1.38
CA ASN A 94 0.94 -17.07 -0.44
C ASN A 94 0.48 -17.69 0.91
N LEU A 95 -0.73 -17.36 1.37
CA LEU A 95 -1.30 -18.02 2.55
C LEU A 95 -1.54 -19.51 2.27
N ILE A 96 -2.27 -19.84 1.19
CA ILE A 96 -2.63 -21.25 0.89
C ILE A 96 -1.37 -22.12 0.73
N THR A 97 -0.34 -21.60 0.06
CA THR A 97 0.92 -22.34 -0.15
C THR A 97 1.74 -22.51 1.13
N THR A 98 1.78 -21.52 2.03
CA THR A 98 2.46 -21.65 3.33
C THR A 98 1.75 -22.65 4.25
N TRP A 99 0.41 -22.59 4.35
CA TRP A 99 -0.39 -23.55 5.11
C TRP A 99 -0.25 -24.98 4.54
N LEU A 100 -0.31 -25.15 3.22
CA LEU A 100 -0.16 -26.45 2.56
C LEU A 100 1.24 -27.04 2.78
N MET A 101 2.30 -26.23 2.64
CA MET A 101 3.68 -26.66 2.92
C MET A 101 3.88 -27.03 4.39
N TYR A 102 3.28 -26.29 5.32
CA TYR A 102 3.34 -26.61 6.75
C TYR A 102 2.67 -27.96 7.06
N LEU A 103 1.47 -28.19 6.52
CA LEU A 103 0.77 -29.47 6.65
C LEU A 103 1.55 -30.65 6.05
N LEU A 104 2.14 -30.47 4.86
CA LEU A 104 2.97 -31.50 4.22
C LEU A 104 4.23 -31.81 5.05
N ARG A 105 4.87 -30.81 5.66
CA ARG A 105 6.01 -31.01 6.58
C ARG A 105 5.61 -31.82 7.81
N ILE A 106 4.47 -31.50 8.44
CA ILE A 106 3.95 -32.26 9.58
C ILE A 106 3.64 -33.71 9.18
N CYS A 107 2.96 -33.91 8.04
CA CYS A 107 2.63 -35.24 7.54
C CYS A 107 3.90 -36.07 7.25
N LYS A 108 4.90 -35.50 6.57
CA LYS A 108 6.20 -36.15 6.34
C LYS A 108 6.90 -36.50 7.64
N HIS A 109 6.91 -35.59 8.63
CA HIS A 109 7.54 -35.85 9.91
C HIS A 109 6.84 -37.00 10.65
N LYS A 110 5.49 -37.00 10.70
CA LYS A 110 4.71 -38.10 11.30
C LYS A 110 4.89 -39.43 10.55
N MET A 111 4.97 -39.41 9.22
CA MET A 111 5.17 -40.61 8.41
C MET A 111 6.58 -41.17 8.59
N MET A 112 7.60 -40.33 8.75
CA MET A 112 8.98 -40.74 9.02
C MET A 112 9.12 -41.35 10.42
N GLN A 113 8.36 -40.84 11.41
CA GLN A 113 8.28 -41.46 12.74
C GLN A 113 7.52 -42.79 12.72
N ARG A 114 6.51 -42.96 11.85
CA ARG A 114 5.81 -44.25 11.67
C ARG A 114 6.60 -45.27 10.85
N LYS A 115 7.44 -44.83 9.91
CA LYS A 115 8.29 -45.72 9.08
C LYS A 115 9.61 -46.12 9.74
N ARG A 116 9.99 -45.52 10.88
CA ARG A 116 11.03 -46.11 11.74
C ARG A 116 10.37 -47.30 12.45
N PRO A 117 10.65 -48.58 12.08
CA PRO A 117 10.30 -49.66 12.97
C PRO A 117 10.92 -49.31 14.32
N SER A 118 10.10 -49.31 15.37
CA SER A 118 10.52 -48.97 16.72
C SER A 118 11.85 -49.66 17.01
N LEU A 119 12.91 -48.87 17.22
CA LEU A 119 14.24 -49.38 17.60
C LEU A 119 14.16 -50.24 18.87
N VAL A 120 13.14 -49.99 19.71
CA VAL A 120 12.79 -50.78 20.89
C VAL A 120 12.26 -52.17 20.51
N GLN A 121 11.55 -52.30 19.39
CA GLN A 121 11.06 -53.58 18.88
C GLN A 121 12.17 -54.40 18.19
N MET A 122 13.14 -53.74 17.54
CA MET A 122 14.35 -54.40 17.04
C MET A 122 15.29 -54.83 18.18
N MET A 123 15.47 -54.02 19.22
CA MET A 123 16.25 -54.40 20.41
C MET A 123 15.57 -55.54 21.21
N GLY A 124 14.23 -55.55 21.30
CA GLY A 124 13.48 -56.63 21.94
C GLY A 124 13.58 -57.98 21.21
N LEU A 125 13.59 -57.98 19.88
CA LEU A 125 13.84 -59.18 19.07
C LEU A 125 15.30 -59.65 19.12
N GLN A 126 16.26 -58.71 19.23
CA GLN A 126 17.68 -59.05 19.32
C GLN A 126 18.10 -59.56 20.71
N SER A 127 17.37 -59.19 21.78
CA SER A 127 17.55 -59.76 23.10
C SER A 127 17.07 -61.22 23.20
N ARG A 128 16.13 -61.65 22.34
CA ARG A 128 15.66 -63.05 22.30
C ARG A 128 16.50 -63.94 21.39
N SER A 129 17.24 -63.38 20.44
CA SER A 129 18.09 -64.13 19.49
C SER A 129 19.56 -64.28 19.92
N ARG A 130 19.99 -63.63 21.01
CA ARG A 130 21.33 -63.83 21.61
C ARG A 130 21.42 -64.98 22.62
N VAL A 131 20.52 -65.96 22.58
CA VAL A 131 20.84 -67.29 23.14
C VAL A 131 21.70 -68.01 22.11
N SER A 132 22.99 -67.74 22.24
CA SER A 132 24.10 -68.25 21.44
C SER A 132 23.91 -69.72 21.04
N ALA A 133 24.04 -70.02 19.75
CA ALA A 133 24.14 -71.39 19.23
C ALA A 133 25.23 -72.21 19.95
N ARG A 134 26.20 -71.53 20.58
CA ARG A 134 27.26 -72.11 21.39
C ARG A 134 26.76 -72.81 22.67
N THR A 135 25.63 -72.39 23.24
CA THR A 135 25.08 -73.00 24.47
C THR A 135 24.25 -74.26 24.17
N LYS A 136 23.72 -74.40 22.95
CA LYS A 136 22.92 -75.56 22.55
C LYS A 136 23.74 -76.82 22.28
N MET A 137 25.04 -76.70 21.98
CA MET A 137 25.90 -77.86 21.75
C MET A 137 26.46 -78.47 23.04
N GLY A 138 26.66 -77.69 24.11
CA GLY A 138 27.16 -78.21 25.39
C GLY A 138 26.16 -79.07 26.16
N ALA A 139 24.87 -78.72 26.11
CA ALA A 139 23.81 -79.47 26.80
C ALA A 139 23.56 -80.87 26.19
N LYS A 140 23.98 -81.11 24.94
CA LYS A 140 23.78 -82.40 24.24
C LYS A 140 24.83 -83.46 24.58
N TRP A 141 25.97 -83.07 25.17
CA TRP A 141 27.05 -83.98 25.56
C TRP A 141 26.93 -84.53 26.98
N LEU A 142 26.09 -83.90 27.81
CA LEU A 142 25.86 -84.30 29.21
C LEU A 142 24.65 -85.22 29.38
N ALA A 143 24.04 -85.69 28.29
CA ALA A 143 22.82 -86.50 28.29
C ALA A 143 23.09 -87.99 27.93
N LYS A 144 24.22 -88.56 28.37
CA LYS A 144 24.48 -90.00 28.27
C LYS A 144 24.69 -90.59 29.66
#